data_AF-A0A2D6NW96-F1
#
_entry.id   AF-A0A2D6NW96-F1
#
_cell.length_a   1.000
_cell.length_b   1.000
_cell.length_c   1.000
_cell.angle_alpha   90.00
_cell.angle_beta   90.00
_cell.angle_gamma   90.00
#
_symmetry.space_group_name_H-M   'P 1'
#
loop_
_entity.id
_entity.type
_entity.pdbx_description
1 polymer ?
#
loop_
_entity_poly.entity_id
_entity_poly.type
_entity_poly.pdbx_seq_one_letter_code
_entity_poly.pdbx_strand_id
1 'polypeptide(L)'
;MELKERINLIKKNTEEILGADQEIQSLLESGEQLNHYIGFEISGKVHLGSGLISMQIAKNMADAGIKPHVFLADWHTWINDKLGGDREFIRKTAVGYFKEGMRACYKILNGNPDDLQFILGTELYKKDPDYWANMIDVSKNTTLSRIQRSITIMGREEKGSVDFAKLIYPPMQVADIFQMNICFAHAGMDQRKAHVIARDVAMKLKIKPLKIKGKIVKPVAIHHHLLLGLSKPSIWPLENPEDMKLMLSQMKMSKSKPDSAVFIHDSEDDIRR
;
A
#
# COMPACT_ATOMS: atom_id res chain seq x y z
N MET A 1 19.45 -10.30 -16.42
CA MET A 1 18.36 -11.15 -15.91
C MET A 1 17.36 -11.33 -17.03
N GLU A 2 16.96 -12.56 -17.31
CA GLU A 2 15.99 -12.87 -18.36
C GLU A 2 14.58 -12.37 -17.99
N LEU A 3 13.75 -12.07 -18.99
CA LEU A 3 12.39 -11.56 -18.76
C LEU A 3 11.55 -12.47 -17.86
N LYS A 4 11.64 -13.78 -18.07
CA LYS A 4 10.91 -14.79 -17.28
C LYS A 4 11.31 -14.77 -15.81
N GLU A 5 12.59 -14.57 -15.52
CA GLU A 5 13.10 -14.48 -14.14
C GLU A 5 12.57 -13.21 -13.45
N ARG A 6 12.54 -12.08 -14.16
CA ARG A 6 11.95 -10.82 -13.65
C ARG A 6 10.47 -10.99 -13.31
N ILE A 7 9.70 -11.64 -14.19
CA ILE A 7 8.29 -11.95 -13.94
C ILE A 7 8.12 -12.85 -12.70
N ASN A 8 8.96 -13.89 -12.58
CA ASN A 8 8.91 -14.78 -11.41
C ASN A 8 9.21 -14.04 -10.10
N LEU A 9 10.16 -13.10 -10.10
CA LEU A 9 10.44 -12.24 -8.93
C LEU A 9 9.23 -11.38 -8.56
N ILE A 10 8.59 -10.74 -9.54
CA ILE A 10 7.39 -9.90 -9.33
C ILE A 10 6.25 -10.71 -8.71
N LYS A 11 6.09 -11.98 -9.11
CA LYS A 11 5.06 -12.89 -8.60
C LYS A 11 5.40 -13.56 -7.27
N LYS A 12 6.67 -13.52 -6.85
CA LYS A 12 7.12 -14.22 -5.65
C LYS A 12 6.56 -13.54 -4.40
N ASN A 13 6.01 -14.34 -3.48
CA ASN A 13 5.41 -13.91 -2.20
C ASN A 13 4.16 -13.02 -2.34
N THR A 14 3.51 -12.99 -3.51
CA THR A 14 2.25 -12.28 -3.74
C THR A 14 1.05 -13.21 -3.57
N GLU A 15 -0.03 -12.73 -2.97
CA GLU A 15 -1.30 -13.46 -2.87
C GLU A 15 -2.19 -13.22 -4.10
N GLU A 16 -2.22 -12.00 -4.63
CA GLU A 16 -3.00 -11.64 -5.80
C GLU A 16 -2.25 -10.64 -6.68
N ILE A 17 -2.41 -10.77 -7.99
CA ILE A 17 -1.98 -9.77 -8.97
C ILE A 17 -3.16 -9.42 -9.87
N LEU A 18 -3.47 -8.13 -9.98
CA LEU A 18 -4.45 -7.62 -10.94
C LEU A 18 -3.70 -6.98 -12.11
N GLY A 19 -3.59 -7.76 -13.17
CA GLY A 19 -2.93 -7.41 -14.43
C GLY A 19 -2.64 -8.70 -15.19
N ALA A 20 -2.94 -8.74 -16.48
CA ALA A 20 -2.61 -9.92 -17.28
C ALA A 20 -1.08 -10.08 -17.39
N ASP A 21 -0.59 -11.30 -17.54
CA ASP A 21 0.84 -11.57 -17.74
C ASP A 21 1.42 -10.77 -18.91
N GLN A 22 0.61 -10.57 -19.96
CA GLN A 22 0.96 -9.72 -21.10
C GLN A 22 1.15 -8.24 -20.73
N GLU A 23 0.38 -7.70 -19.77
CA GLU A 23 0.55 -6.33 -19.27
C GLU A 23 1.93 -6.19 -18.59
N ILE A 24 2.29 -7.14 -17.72
CA ILE A 24 3.58 -7.15 -17.02
C ILE A 24 4.72 -7.27 -18.02
N GLN A 25 4.62 -8.22 -18.95
CA GLN A 25 5.62 -8.41 -20.01
C GLN A 25 5.82 -7.13 -20.83
N SER A 26 4.73 -6.51 -21.29
CA SER A 26 4.80 -5.29 -22.10
C SER A 26 5.45 -4.12 -21.34
N LEU A 27 5.20 -4.00 -20.03
CA LEU A 27 5.86 -3.01 -19.18
C LEU A 27 7.37 -3.29 -19.08
N LEU A 28 7.76 -4.54 -18.81
CA LEU A 28 9.17 -4.93 -18.66
C LEU A 28 9.99 -4.80 -19.95
N GLU A 29 9.36 -5.03 -21.10
CA GLU A 29 9.94 -4.87 -22.46
C GLU A 29 9.95 -3.42 -22.93
N SER A 30 9.32 -2.49 -22.20
CA SER A 30 9.37 -1.08 -22.55
C SER A 30 10.80 -0.52 -22.49
N GLY A 31 11.64 -0.99 -21.59
CA GLY A 31 12.97 -0.41 -21.37
C GLY A 31 12.94 1.00 -20.76
N GLU A 32 11.76 1.50 -20.36
CA GLU A 32 11.65 2.67 -19.49
C GLU A 32 11.87 2.25 -18.03
N GLN A 33 12.30 3.20 -17.19
CA GLN A 33 12.37 2.96 -15.75
C GLN A 33 10.96 2.84 -15.17
N LEU A 34 10.63 1.66 -14.68
CA LEU A 34 9.33 1.39 -14.06
C LEU A 34 9.39 1.71 -12.57
N ASN A 35 8.28 2.23 -12.04
CA ASN A 35 8.14 2.56 -10.62
C ASN A 35 7.17 1.59 -9.93
N HIS A 36 7.60 1.09 -8.78
CA HIS A 36 6.78 0.40 -7.78
C HIS A 36 6.51 1.36 -6.61
N TYR A 37 5.40 1.20 -5.91
CA TYR A 37 5.26 1.80 -4.57
C TYR A 37 4.46 0.93 -3.61
N ILE A 38 4.64 1.20 -2.32
CA ILE A 38 3.70 0.84 -1.25
C ILE A 38 3.50 2.03 -0.31
N GLY A 39 2.25 2.29 0.05
CA GLY A 39 1.86 3.35 0.97
C GLY A 39 1.60 2.86 2.39
N PHE A 40 1.99 3.68 3.38
CA PHE A 40 1.75 3.39 4.79
C PHE A 40 1.11 4.58 5.51
N GLU A 41 0.03 4.29 6.24
CA GLU A 41 -0.40 5.15 7.35
C GLU A 41 0.59 5.06 8.52
N ILE A 42 0.87 6.20 9.15
CA ILE A 42 1.76 6.33 10.30
C ILE A 42 0.93 6.08 11.57
N SER A 43 0.64 4.81 11.83
CA SER A 43 -0.39 4.39 12.81
C SER A 43 0.18 3.74 14.09
N GLY A 44 1.47 3.91 14.37
CA GLY A 44 2.18 3.32 15.52
C GLY A 44 3.34 2.43 15.09
N LYS A 45 3.85 1.59 16.00
CA LYS A 45 5.05 0.75 15.78
C LYS A 45 4.97 -0.12 14.51
N VAL A 46 6.09 -0.29 13.82
CA VAL A 46 6.23 -1.17 12.65
C VAL A 46 6.29 -2.62 13.12
N HIS A 47 5.36 -3.43 12.64
CA HIS A 47 5.28 -4.87 12.92
C HIS A 47 5.77 -5.71 11.74
N LEU A 48 5.99 -7.02 11.93
CA LEU A 48 6.57 -7.91 10.90
C LEU A 48 5.83 -7.86 9.56
N GLY A 49 4.50 -7.79 9.58
CA GLY A 49 3.67 -7.63 8.37
C GLY A 49 3.98 -6.32 7.61
N SER A 50 3.91 -5.18 8.30
CA SER A 50 4.19 -3.88 7.68
C SER A 50 5.66 -3.70 7.27
N GLY A 51 6.59 -4.27 8.03
CA GLY A 51 8.02 -4.15 7.80
C GLY A 51 8.53 -5.22 6.83
N LEU A 52 8.73 -6.44 7.33
CA LEU A 52 9.40 -7.51 6.58
C LEU A 52 8.61 -7.98 5.36
N ILE A 53 7.31 -8.27 5.50
CA ILE A 53 6.53 -8.80 4.36
C ILE A 53 6.45 -7.77 3.23
N SER A 54 6.17 -6.51 3.58
CA SER A 54 6.14 -5.42 2.59
C SER A 54 7.50 -5.17 1.94
N MET A 55 8.58 -5.11 2.72
CA MET A 55 9.92 -4.85 2.19
C MET A 55 10.45 -6.04 1.38
N GLN A 56 10.01 -7.27 1.63
CA GLN A 56 10.36 -8.42 0.79
C GLN A 56 9.84 -8.27 -0.63
N ILE A 57 8.62 -7.75 -0.80
CA ILE A 57 8.07 -7.48 -2.14
C ILE A 57 8.80 -6.30 -2.79
N ALA A 58 9.04 -5.22 -2.05
CA ALA A 58 9.84 -4.09 -2.55
C ALA A 58 11.23 -4.55 -3.03
N LYS A 59 11.85 -5.50 -2.32
CA LYS A 59 13.14 -6.08 -2.70
C LYS A 59 13.01 -6.89 -3.99
N ASN A 60 11.97 -7.72 -4.12
CA ASN A 60 11.73 -8.47 -5.35
C ASN A 60 11.57 -7.53 -6.56
N MET A 61 10.93 -6.35 -6.37
CA MET A 61 10.81 -5.32 -7.41
C MET A 61 12.18 -4.73 -7.77
N ALA A 62 12.97 -4.36 -6.77
CA ALA A 62 14.32 -3.82 -6.97
C ALA A 62 15.22 -4.82 -7.71
N ASP A 63 15.22 -6.09 -7.27
CA ASP A 63 15.94 -7.17 -7.92
C ASP A 63 15.51 -7.32 -9.40
N ALA A 64 14.21 -7.17 -9.68
CA ALA A 64 13.66 -7.18 -11.05
C ALA A 64 13.92 -5.89 -11.86
N GLY A 65 14.70 -4.94 -11.33
CA GLY A 65 15.06 -3.67 -11.97
C GLY A 65 13.95 -2.61 -11.94
N ILE A 66 12.94 -2.78 -11.08
CA ILE A 66 11.84 -1.82 -10.88
C ILE A 66 12.19 -0.96 -9.66
N LYS A 67 12.02 0.37 -9.78
CA LYS A 67 12.42 1.31 -8.72
C LYS A 67 11.40 1.28 -7.57
N PRO A 68 11.77 0.84 -6.35
CA PRO A 68 10.85 0.75 -5.24
C PRO A 68 10.66 2.12 -4.55
N HIS A 69 9.41 2.49 -4.31
CA HIS A 69 9.05 3.68 -3.55
C HIS A 69 8.29 3.30 -2.27
N VAL A 70 8.60 3.98 -1.18
CA VAL A 70 7.87 3.88 0.09
C VAL A 70 7.17 5.21 0.33
N PHE A 71 5.85 5.19 0.28
CA PHE A 71 5.02 6.38 0.45
C PHE A 71 4.54 6.50 1.89
N LEU A 72 4.96 7.59 2.54
CA LEU A 72 4.62 7.94 3.92
C LEU A 72 3.38 8.85 3.88
N ALA A 73 2.21 8.24 4.10
CA ALA A 73 0.92 8.84 3.82
C ALA A 73 0.43 9.69 5.01
N ASP A 74 1.08 10.83 5.27
CA ASP A 74 0.83 11.67 6.45
C ASP A 74 -0.57 12.33 6.47
N TRP A 75 -1.07 12.84 5.34
CA TRP A 75 -2.45 13.36 5.27
C TRP A 75 -3.48 12.25 5.40
N HIS A 76 -3.23 11.10 4.79
CA HIS A 76 -4.08 9.91 4.92
C HIS A 76 -4.19 9.48 6.39
N THR A 77 -3.04 9.46 7.08
CA THR A 77 -2.95 9.20 8.53
C THR A 77 -3.77 10.21 9.33
N TRP A 78 -3.67 11.50 8.98
CA TRP A 78 -4.43 12.57 9.62
C TRP A 78 -5.94 12.43 9.39
N ILE A 79 -6.37 12.19 8.15
CA ILE A 79 -7.78 11.98 7.78
C ILE A 79 -8.39 10.78 8.53
N ASN A 80 -7.58 9.75 8.80
CA ASN A 80 -8.02 8.56 9.54
C ASN A 80 -7.88 8.70 11.07
N ASP A 81 -7.65 9.91 11.59
CA ASP A 81 -7.56 10.26 13.02
C ASP A 81 -6.48 9.49 13.79
N LYS A 82 -5.43 9.02 13.10
CA LYS A 82 -4.34 8.31 13.77
C LYS A 82 -3.45 9.28 14.55
N LEU A 83 -2.82 8.78 15.60
CA LEU A 83 -1.91 9.55 16.46
C LEU A 83 -2.54 10.86 16.98
N GLY A 84 -3.84 10.81 17.32
CA GLY A 84 -4.59 11.97 17.82
C GLY A 84 -4.87 13.05 16.79
N GLY A 85 -4.61 12.80 15.49
CA GLY A 85 -4.79 13.80 14.44
C GLY A 85 -3.72 14.90 14.43
N ASP A 86 -2.64 14.76 15.19
CA ASP A 86 -1.54 15.72 15.23
C ASP A 86 -0.66 15.58 13.98
N ARG A 87 -0.86 16.49 13.02
CA ARG A 87 -0.14 16.53 11.75
C ARG A 87 1.38 16.66 11.92
N GLU A 88 1.84 17.42 12.90
CA GLU A 88 3.28 17.61 13.11
C GLU A 88 3.90 16.34 13.68
N PHE A 89 3.24 15.73 14.66
CA PHE A 89 3.68 14.46 15.25
C PHE A 89 3.64 13.31 14.24
N ILE A 90 2.60 13.23 13.40
CA ILE A 90 2.51 12.28 12.29
C ILE A 90 3.73 12.44 11.37
N ARG A 91 4.02 13.66 10.91
CA ARG A 91 5.15 13.92 10.01
C ARG A 91 6.51 13.57 10.64
N LYS A 92 6.72 13.96 11.91
CA LYS A 92 7.93 13.62 12.66
C LYS A 92 8.10 12.10 12.79
N THR A 93 7.02 11.39 13.09
CA THR A 93 7.03 9.92 13.23
C THR A 93 7.22 9.21 11.88
N ALA A 94 6.65 9.78 10.80
CA ALA A 94 6.81 9.26 9.45
C ALA A 94 8.29 9.20 9.04
N VAL A 95 8.98 10.34 9.20
CA VAL A 95 10.36 10.51 8.74
C VAL A 95 11.37 9.99 9.76
N GLY A 96 11.14 10.23 11.05
CA GLY A 96 12.10 9.89 12.12
C GLY A 96 12.01 8.44 12.60
N TYR A 97 10.91 7.75 12.36
CA TYR A 97 10.72 6.37 12.83
C TYR A 97 10.35 5.40 11.69
N PHE A 98 9.26 5.66 10.97
CA PHE A 98 8.77 4.71 9.95
C PHE A 98 9.77 4.51 8.82
N LYS A 99 10.31 5.59 8.27
CA LYS A 99 11.35 5.53 7.23
C LYS A 99 12.52 4.65 7.66
N GLU A 100 13.06 4.90 8.85
CA GLU A 100 14.22 4.15 9.36
C GLU A 100 13.87 2.68 9.66
N GLY A 101 12.67 2.41 10.18
CA GLY A 101 12.16 1.05 10.36
C GLY A 101 12.08 0.28 9.04
N MET A 102 11.55 0.89 7.98
CA MET A 102 11.49 0.26 6.65
C MET A 102 12.89 0.05 6.05
N ARG A 103 13.81 1.01 6.21
CA ARG A 103 15.23 0.84 5.81
C ARG A 103 15.88 -0.34 6.52
N ALA A 104 15.66 -0.48 7.83
CA ALA A 104 16.18 -1.60 8.62
C ALA A 104 15.61 -2.95 8.15
N CYS A 105 14.29 -3.04 7.95
CA CYS A 105 13.64 -4.24 7.43
C CYS A 105 14.19 -4.63 6.05
N TYR A 106 14.34 -3.66 5.14
CA TYR A 106 14.89 -3.90 3.81
C TYR A 106 16.34 -4.41 3.86
N LYS A 107 17.16 -3.84 4.75
CA LYS A 107 18.54 -4.27 4.98
C LYS A 107 18.63 -5.70 5.50
N ILE A 108 17.76 -6.09 6.45
CA ILE A 108 17.69 -7.46 7.00
C ILE A 108 17.40 -8.49 5.91
N LEU A 109 16.63 -8.10 4.89
CA LEU A 109 16.31 -8.93 3.73
C LEU A 109 17.43 -8.93 2.68
N ASN A 110 18.62 -8.45 3.02
CA ASN A 110 19.77 -8.28 2.12
C ASN A 110 19.49 -7.31 0.96
N GLY A 111 18.59 -6.34 1.15
CA GLY A 111 18.41 -5.22 0.23
C GLY A 111 19.35 -4.05 0.56
N ASN A 112 19.71 -3.24 -0.43
CA ASN A 112 20.40 -1.98 -0.21
C ASN A 112 19.41 -0.85 0.10
N PRO A 113 19.36 -0.28 1.33
CA PRO A 113 18.38 0.74 1.70
C PRO A 113 18.34 1.97 0.78
N ASP A 114 19.40 2.24 0.02
CA ASP A 114 19.48 3.37 -0.92
C ASP A 114 18.75 3.12 -2.24
N ASP A 115 18.34 1.88 -2.51
CA ASP A 115 17.41 1.55 -3.60
C ASP A 115 16.02 2.15 -3.33
N LEU A 116 15.63 2.26 -2.05
CA LEU A 116 14.32 2.73 -1.62
C LEU A 116 14.19 4.25 -1.75
N GLN A 117 13.18 4.69 -2.51
CA GLN A 117 12.81 6.10 -2.58
C GLN A 117 11.67 6.40 -1.61
N PHE A 118 11.96 7.20 -0.59
CA PHE A 118 10.94 7.64 0.37
C PHE A 118 10.26 8.92 -0.11
N ILE A 119 8.93 8.90 -0.14
CA ILE A 119 8.11 10.05 -0.52
C ILE A 119 7.15 10.35 0.62
N LEU A 120 7.17 11.59 1.12
CA LEU A 120 6.21 12.07 2.11
C LEU A 120 5.00 12.70 1.39
N GLY A 121 3.79 12.36 1.82
CA GLY A 121 2.54 12.84 1.23
C GLY A 121 2.51 14.37 1.07
N THR A 122 2.76 15.12 2.15
CA THR A 122 2.81 16.60 2.08
C THR A 122 3.76 17.13 1.01
N GLU A 123 4.92 16.49 0.83
CA GLU A 123 5.91 16.95 -0.15
C GLU A 123 5.46 16.65 -1.58
N LEU A 124 4.79 15.51 -1.81
CA LEU A 124 4.18 15.20 -3.09
C LEU A 124 3.14 16.28 -3.48
N TYR A 125 2.24 16.61 -2.55
CA TYR A 125 1.14 17.54 -2.82
C TYR A 125 1.61 18.99 -2.99
N LYS A 126 2.71 19.36 -2.33
CA LYS A 126 3.32 20.69 -2.44
C LYS A 126 4.10 20.85 -3.74
N LYS A 127 4.78 19.80 -4.19
CA LYS A 127 5.67 19.83 -5.36
C LYS A 127 4.89 19.90 -6.67
N ASP A 128 3.73 19.26 -6.75
CA ASP A 128 2.96 19.17 -7.98
C ASP A 128 1.53 19.71 -7.77
N PRO A 129 1.25 20.96 -8.17
CA PRO A 129 -0.07 21.57 -7.97
C PRO A 129 -1.17 20.85 -8.77
N ASP A 130 -0.82 20.11 -9.83
CA ASP A 130 -1.79 19.33 -10.61
C ASP A 130 -2.27 18.09 -9.85
N TYR A 131 -1.67 17.74 -8.71
CA TYR A 131 -2.12 16.62 -7.87
C TYR A 131 -3.62 16.73 -7.54
N TRP A 132 -4.07 17.91 -7.10
CA TRP A 132 -5.47 18.10 -6.72
C TRP A 132 -6.38 18.08 -7.93
N ALA A 133 -5.94 18.61 -9.08
CA ALA A 133 -6.68 18.48 -10.34
C ALA A 133 -6.82 17.01 -10.75
N ASN A 134 -5.78 16.21 -10.59
CA ASN A 134 -5.80 14.78 -10.85
C ASN A 134 -6.71 14.01 -9.88
N MET A 135 -6.71 14.37 -8.60
CA MET A 135 -7.65 13.81 -7.61
C MET A 135 -9.12 14.12 -7.98
N ILE A 136 -9.40 15.33 -8.45
CA ILE A 136 -10.73 15.68 -8.98
C ILE A 136 -11.06 14.86 -10.24
N ASP A 137 -10.10 14.66 -11.16
CA ASP A 137 -10.30 13.85 -12.36
C ASP A 137 -10.62 12.38 -12.04
N VAL A 138 -9.91 11.80 -11.06
CA VAL A 138 -10.26 10.48 -10.48
C VAL A 138 -11.68 10.50 -9.92
N SER A 139 -12.02 11.52 -9.15
CA SER A 139 -13.33 11.67 -8.51
C SER A 139 -14.48 11.78 -9.53
N LYS A 140 -14.25 12.43 -10.68
CA LYS A 140 -15.23 12.52 -11.78
C LYS A 140 -15.47 11.19 -12.50
N ASN A 141 -14.55 10.23 -12.35
CA ASN A 141 -14.60 8.91 -13.00
C ASN A 141 -15.03 7.79 -12.03
N THR A 142 -15.51 8.13 -10.83
CA THR A 142 -16.04 7.22 -9.82
C THR A 142 -17.41 7.68 -9.32
N THR A 143 -18.10 6.86 -8.55
CA THR A 143 -19.40 7.21 -7.94
C THR A 143 -19.28 7.26 -6.42
N LEU A 144 -20.15 8.04 -5.76
CA LEU A 144 -20.20 8.08 -4.30
C LEU A 144 -20.38 6.68 -3.69
N SER A 145 -21.28 5.87 -4.24
CA SER A 145 -21.51 4.49 -3.78
C SER A 145 -20.29 3.57 -3.96
N ARG A 146 -19.43 3.82 -4.95
CA ARG A 146 -18.16 3.11 -5.11
C ARG A 146 -17.16 3.54 -4.04
N ILE A 147 -17.10 4.84 -3.73
CA ILE A 147 -16.23 5.38 -2.68
C ILE A 147 -16.64 4.88 -1.30
N GLN A 148 -17.93 4.90 -0.96
CA GLN A 148 -18.44 4.41 0.32
C GLN A 148 -18.04 2.95 0.57
N ARG A 149 -18.22 2.08 -0.43
CA ARG A 149 -17.77 0.67 -0.36
C ARG A 149 -16.26 0.50 -0.21
N SER A 150 -15.46 1.51 -0.58
CA SER A 150 -14.00 1.48 -0.48
C SER A 150 -13.45 1.96 0.87
N ILE A 151 -14.28 2.52 1.76
CA ILE A 151 -13.87 3.00 3.10
C ILE A 151 -13.22 1.88 3.95
N THR A 152 -13.48 0.60 3.65
CA THR A 152 -12.82 -0.51 4.35
C THR A 152 -11.29 -0.52 4.24
N ILE A 153 -10.72 0.15 3.23
CA ILE A 153 -9.25 0.25 3.07
C ILE A 153 -8.57 1.00 4.24
N MET A 154 -9.29 1.91 4.91
CA MET A 154 -8.79 2.62 6.10
C MET A 154 -9.14 1.89 7.42
N GLY A 155 -9.63 0.65 7.34
CA GLY A 155 -10.01 -0.17 8.49
C GLY A 155 -11.33 0.24 9.15
N ARG A 156 -12.24 0.89 8.40
CA ARG A 156 -13.56 1.33 8.88
C ARG A 156 -14.69 0.58 8.18
N GLU A 157 -15.82 0.44 8.85
CA GLU A 157 -17.01 -0.16 8.28
C GLU A 157 -17.81 0.83 7.43
N GLU A 158 -18.58 0.32 6.45
CA GLU A 158 -19.40 1.13 5.54
C GLU A 158 -20.59 1.79 6.27
N LYS A 159 -21.01 1.25 7.41
CA LYS A 159 -22.16 1.73 8.19
C LYS A 159 -21.67 2.63 9.34
N GLY A 160 -21.81 3.95 9.18
CA GLY A 160 -21.55 4.93 10.23
C GLY A 160 -21.57 6.38 9.74
N SER A 161 -21.61 7.34 10.66
CA SER A 161 -21.36 8.76 10.34
C SER A 161 -19.88 8.95 10.03
N VAL A 162 -19.51 8.76 8.77
CA VAL A 162 -18.16 9.01 8.28
C VAL A 162 -18.08 10.48 7.88
N ASP A 163 -17.15 11.25 8.47
CA ASP A 163 -16.94 12.63 8.03
C ASP A 163 -16.47 12.68 6.57
N PHE A 164 -16.74 13.79 5.90
CA PHE A 164 -16.49 13.92 4.47
C PHE A 164 -15.02 13.73 4.09
N ALA A 165 -14.06 14.05 4.97
CA ALA A 165 -12.64 13.91 4.66
C ALA A 165 -12.27 12.45 4.39
N LYS A 166 -12.90 11.51 5.08
CA LYS A 166 -12.70 10.07 4.86
C LYS A 166 -13.27 9.59 3.51
N LEU A 167 -14.19 10.32 2.89
CA LEU A 167 -14.61 10.06 1.50
C LEU A 167 -13.60 10.56 0.47
N ILE A 168 -12.76 11.53 0.84
CA ILE A 168 -11.68 12.08 -0.01
C ILE A 168 -10.46 11.13 -0.03
N TYR A 169 -10.28 10.35 1.05
CA TYR A 169 -9.14 9.44 1.19
C TYR A 169 -8.99 8.45 0.01
N PRO A 170 -10.02 7.68 -0.43
CA PRO A 170 -9.80 6.73 -1.52
C PRO A 170 -9.43 7.39 -2.86
N PRO A 171 -10.08 8.50 -3.28
CA PRO A 171 -9.61 9.27 -4.44
C PRO A 171 -8.16 9.78 -4.31
N MET A 172 -7.73 10.22 -3.14
CA MET A 172 -6.32 10.63 -2.90
C MET A 172 -5.36 9.46 -3.11
N GLN A 173 -5.65 8.30 -2.50
CA GLN A 173 -4.81 7.10 -2.66
C GLN A 173 -4.73 6.63 -4.11
N VAL A 174 -5.80 6.77 -4.89
CA VAL A 174 -5.79 6.48 -6.32
C VAL A 174 -4.98 7.54 -7.09
N ALA A 175 -5.14 8.82 -6.78
CA ALA A 175 -4.38 9.91 -7.39
C ALA A 175 -2.87 9.78 -7.14
N ASP A 176 -2.46 9.33 -5.95
CA ASP A 176 -1.06 9.09 -5.58
C ASP A 176 -0.36 8.15 -6.58
N ILE A 177 -1.02 7.05 -6.97
CA ILE A 177 -0.51 6.06 -7.95
C ILE A 177 -0.15 6.76 -9.27
N PHE A 178 -1.05 7.59 -9.77
CA PHE A 178 -0.88 8.26 -11.04
C PHE A 178 0.10 9.43 -10.97
N GLN A 179 0.09 10.18 -9.86
CA GLN A 179 1.00 11.31 -9.68
C GLN A 179 2.46 10.86 -9.64
N MET A 180 2.73 9.72 -9.00
CA MET A 180 4.06 9.14 -8.89
C MET A 180 4.45 8.26 -10.10
N ASN A 181 3.61 8.19 -11.14
CA ASN A 181 3.80 7.33 -12.32
C ASN A 181 4.06 5.86 -11.95
N ILE A 182 3.28 5.32 -11.02
CA ILE A 182 3.44 3.96 -10.52
C ILE A 182 2.93 2.94 -11.54
N CYS A 183 3.82 2.06 -11.97
CA CYS A 183 3.51 0.91 -12.83
C CYS A 183 3.07 -0.30 -12.02
N PHE A 184 3.64 -0.48 -10.81
CA PHE A 184 3.36 -1.60 -9.91
C PHE A 184 2.85 -1.07 -8.56
N ALA A 185 1.54 -1.06 -8.39
CA ALA A 185 0.87 -0.61 -7.17
C ALA A 185 0.80 -1.76 -6.16
N HIS A 186 1.63 -1.72 -5.12
CA HIS A 186 1.75 -2.79 -4.14
C HIS A 186 1.13 -2.40 -2.80
N ALA A 187 0.35 -3.32 -2.23
CA ALA A 187 -0.21 -3.17 -0.89
C ALA A 187 -0.55 -4.53 -0.28
N GLY A 188 -1.09 -4.54 0.94
CA GLY A 188 -1.74 -5.73 1.51
C GLY A 188 -3.11 -5.98 0.86
N MET A 189 -3.65 -7.18 1.01
CA MET A 189 -4.97 -7.55 0.45
C MET A 189 -6.13 -6.65 0.90
N ASP A 190 -6.01 -5.97 2.04
CA ASP A 190 -7.02 -5.03 2.54
C ASP A 190 -7.12 -3.73 1.74
N GLN A 191 -6.09 -3.38 0.96
CA GLN A 191 -6.07 -2.18 0.10
C GLN A 191 -6.59 -2.43 -1.33
N ARG A 192 -6.93 -3.69 -1.65
CA ARG A 192 -7.30 -4.13 -3.01
C ARG A 192 -8.35 -3.24 -3.69
N LYS A 193 -9.35 -2.77 -2.94
CA LYS A 193 -10.45 -1.95 -3.50
C LYS A 193 -9.94 -0.65 -4.14
N ALA A 194 -8.93 0.01 -3.54
CA ALA A 194 -8.34 1.22 -4.12
C ALA A 194 -7.65 0.92 -5.46
N HIS A 195 -6.90 -0.18 -5.53
CA HIS A 195 -6.23 -0.59 -6.76
C HIS A 195 -7.18 -1.02 -7.87
N VAL A 196 -8.32 -1.64 -7.52
CA VAL A 196 -9.39 -1.91 -8.49
C VAL A 196 -9.94 -0.61 -9.07
N ILE A 197 -10.22 0.39 -8.22
CA ILE A 197 -10.67 1.71 -8.68
C ILE A 197 -9.61 2.36 -9.57
N ALA A 198 -8.33 2.31 -9.18
CA ALA A 198 -7.23 2.84 -10.00
C ALA A 198 -7.22 2.23 -11.41
N ARG A 199 -7.35 0.90 -11.52
CA ARG A 199 -7.42 0.21 -12.82
C ARG A 199 -8.70 0.54 -13.61
N ASP A 200 -9.83 0.75 -12.94
CA ASP A 200 -11.12 1.12 -13.56
C ASP A 200 -11.08 2.53 -14.18
N VAL A 201 -10.35 3.47 -13.55
CA VAL A 201 -10.27 4.87 -14.00
C VAL A 201 -9.06 5.15 -14.90
N ALA A 202 -8.01 4.32 -14.89
CA ALA A 202 -6.73 4.58 -15.56
C ALA A 202 -6.84 5.08 -17.02
N MET A 203 -7.72 4.46 -17.82
CA MET A 203 -7.89 4.82 -19.24
C MET A 203 -8.75 6.07 -19.48
N LYS A 204 -9.39 6.59 -18.43
CA LYS A 204 -10.32 7.74 -18.49
C LYS A 204 -9.69 9.04 -18.00
N LEU A 205 -8.56 8.95 -17.30
CA LEU A 205 -7.85 10.10 -16.77
C LEU A 205 -7.28 10.97 -17.89
N LYS A 206 -7.44 12.28 -17.74
CA LYS A 206 -7.03 13.32 -18.68
C LYS A 206 -5.90 14.18 -18.12
N ILE A 207 -5.88 14.43 -16.81
CA ILE A 207 -4.89 15.31 -16.18
C ILE A 207 -3.52 14.61 -16.09
N LYS A 208 -3.46 13.47 -15.41
CA LYS A 208 -2.22 12.72 -15.21
C LYS A 208 -2.41 11.21 -15.42
N PRO A 209 -2.76 10.74 -16.63
CA PRO A 209 -2.80 9.30 -16.89
C PRO A 209 -1.38 8.71 -16.83
N LEU A 210 -1.27 7.46 -16.39
CA LEU A 210 -0.03 6.70 -16.45
C LEU A 210 0.33 6.42 -17.92
N LYS A 211 1.49 6.87 -18.37
CA LYS A 211 1.98 6.65 -19.73
C LYS A 211 3.32 5.93 -19.73
N ILE A 212 3.45 4.93 -20.60
CA ILE A 212 4.71 4.23 -20.90
C ILE A 212 4.88 4.24 -22.41
N LYS A 213 6.02 4.72 -22.91
CA LYS A 213 6.26 4.98 -24.34
C LYS A 213 5.15 5.83 -25.00
N GLY A 214 4.66 6.83 -24.28
CA GLY A 214 3.58 7.72 -24.73
C GLY A 214 2.18 7.08 -24.80
N LYS A 215 2.03 5.79 -24.50
CA LYS A 215 0.74 5.09 -24.46
C LYS A 215 0.19 5.07 -23.04
N ILE A 216 -1.11 5.34 -22.89
CA ILE A 216 -1.79 5.20 -21.60
C ILE A 216 -1.86 3.71 -21.24
N VAL A 217 -1.42 3.37 -20.04
CA VAL A 217 -1.43 2.00 -19.53
C VAL A 217 -2.10 1.93 -18.16
N LYS A 218 -2.54 0.72 -17.78
CA LYS A 218 -3.07 0.47 -16.44
C LYS A 218 -1.93 0.10 -15.49
N PRO A 219 -1.95 0.56 -14.23
CA PRO A 219 -1.02 0.05 -13.23
C PRO A 219 -1.35 -1.42 -12.92
N VAL A 220 -0.32 -2.25 -12.79
CA VAL A 220 -0.43 -3.62 -12.28
C VAL A 220 -0.58 -3.54 -10.76
N ALA A 221 -1.63 -4.13 -10.20
CA ALA A 221 -1.80 -4.18 -8.75
C ALA A 221 -1.21 -5.47 -8.19
N ILE A 222 -0.45 -5.36 -7.11
CA ILE A 222 0.21 -6.49 -6.45
C ILE A 222 -0.20 -6.50 -4.98
N HIS A 223 -0.78 -7.60 -4.53
CA HIS A 223 -1.24 -7.73 -3.16
C HIS A 223 -0.48 -8.85 -2.46
N HIS A 224 0.07 -8.55 -1.29
CA HIS A 224 0.70 -9.54 -0.43
C HIS A 224 -0.26 -10.03 0.65
N HIS A 225 0.04 -11.21 1.18
CA HIS A 225 -0.72 -11.82 2.25
C HIS A 225 -0.63 -11.01 3.55
N LEU A 226 -1.76 -10.86 4.23
CA LEU A 226 -1.82 -10.18 5.53
C LEU A 226 -1.41 -11.16 6.63
N LEU A 227 -0.24 -10.94 7.22
CA LEU A 227 0.23 -11.75 8.34
C LEU A 227 -0.78 -11.68 9.50
N LEU A 228 -1.19 -12.84 10.00
CA LEU A 228 -2.10 -12.96 11.14
C LEU A 228 -1.38 -12.54 12.44
N GLY A 229 -2.16 -12.01 13.37
CA GLY A 229 -1.74 -11.80 14.75
C GLY A 229 -1.70 -13.12 15.52
N LEU A 230 -1.00 -13.12 16.64
CA LEU A 230 -0.71 -14.31 17.44
C LEU A 230 -1.84 -14.69 18.42
N SER A 231 -2.86 -13.84 18.57
CA SER A 231 -3.99 -14.14 19.45
C SER A 231 -4.81 -15.33 18.94
N LYS A 232 -5.47 -16.04 19.86
CA LYS A 232 -6.45 -17.07 19.48
C LYS A 232 -7.66 -16.47 18.74
N PRO A 233 -8.33 -17.25 17.88
CA PRO A 233 -9.62 -16.86 17.30
C PRO A 233 -10.69 -16.55 18.36
N SER A 234 -11.60 -15.64 18.04
CA SER A 234 -12.75 -15.31 18.87
C SER A 234 -13.78 -16.45 18.95
N ILE A 235 -13.83 -17.30 17.92
CA ILE A 235 -14.75 -18.44 17.80
C ILE A 235 -13.95 -19.67 17.38
N TRP A 236 -14.17 -20.80 18.06
CA TRP A 236 -13.55 -22.09 17.73
C TRP A 236 -14.43 -23.27 18.23
N PRO A 237 -14.64 -24.33 17.43
CA PRO A 237 -14.22 -24.51 16.04
C PRO A 237 -15.01 -23.60 15.07
N LEU A 238 -14.48 -23.41 13.87
CA LEU A 238 -15.20 -22.67 12.82
C LEU A 238 -16.27 -23.58 12.21
N GLU A 239 -17.54 -23.15 12.28
CA GLU A 239 -18.66 -23.95 11.80
C GLU A 239 -18.85 -23.83 10.28
N ASN A 240 -18.48 -22.70 9.67
CA ASN A 240 -18.59 -22.50 8.23
C ASN A 240 -17.36 -21.77 7.61
N PRO A 241 -17.14 -21.90 6.28
CA PRO A 241 -16.01 -21.26 5.59
C PRO A 241 -16.11 -19.73 5.45
N GLU A 242 -17.30 -19.13 5.49
CA GLU A 242 -17.44 -17.66 5.38
C GLU A 242 -16.98 -16.96 6.66
N ASP A 243 -17.32 -17.55 7.82
CA ASP A 243 -16.87 -17.12 9.14
C ASP A 243 -15.34 -17.17 9.24
N MET A 244 -14.71 -18.14 8.58
CA MET A 244 -13.24 -18.23 8.50
C MET A 244 -12.65 -16.99 7.82
N LYS A 245 -13.18 -16.58 6.67
CA LYS A 245 -12.63 -15.43 5.93
C LYS A 245 -12.83 -14.13 6.69
N LEU A 246 -14.01 -13.94 7.29
CA LEU A 246 -14.30 -12.78 8.13
C LEU A 246 -13.37 -12.75 9.36
N MET A 247 -13.22 -13.88 10.05
CA MET A 247 -12.37 -14.01 11.23
C MET A 247 -10.89 -13.73 10.88
N LEU A 248 -10.36 -14.30 9.80
CA LEU A 248 -8.98 -14.06 9.36
C LEU A 248 -8.74 -12.58 9.05
N SER A 249 -9.73 -11.89 8.48
CA SER A 249 -9.62 -10.44 8.21
C SER A 249 -9.54 -9.59 9.48
N GLN A 250 -10.19 -10.03 10.57
CA GLN A 250 -10.17 -9.38 11.87
C GLN A 250 -8.91 -9.73 12.69
N MET A 251 -8.34 -10.92 12.44
CA MET A 251 -7.15 -11.42 13.10
C MET A 251 -5.84 -10.98 12.45
N LYS A 252 -5.87 -10.09 11.46
CA LYS A 252 -4.62 -9.52 10.92
C LYS A 252 -3.80 -8.87 12.02
N MET A 253 -2.48 -9.00 11.94
CA MET A 253 -1.56 -8.41 12.91
C MET A 253 -1.82 -6.92 13.02
N SER A 254 -2.25 -6.47 14.21
CA SER A 254 -2.73 -5.11 14.45
C SER A 254 -2.06 -4.51 15.68
N LYS A 255 -1.80 -3.21 15.59
CA LYS A 255 -1.19 -2.41 16.65
C LYS A 255 -2.13 -2.17 17.83
N SER A 256 -3.43 -2.40 17.66
CA SER A 256 -4.45 -2.21 18.70
C SER A 256 -4.34 -3.22 19.84
N LYS A 257 -3.70 -4.37 19.61
CA LYS A 257 -3.38 -5.37 20.65
C LYS A 257 -1.88 -5.67 20.56
N PRO A 258 -1.03 -4.93 21.28
CA PRO A 258 0.42 -5.07 21.18
C PRO A 258 0.91 -6.51 21.36
N ASP A 259 0.37 -7.25 22.32
CA ASP A 259 0.73 -8.67 22.58
C ASP A 259 0.27 -9.65 21.50
N SER A 260 -0.48 -9.18 20.50
CA SER A 260 -0.86 -9.99 19.34
C SER A 260 0.07 -9.78 18.13
N ALA A 261 1.06 -8.89 18.25
CA ALA A 261 1.94 -8.49 17.17
C ALA A 261 3.40 -8.52 17.62
N VAL A 262 4.28 -8.92 16.70
CA VAL A 262 5.73 -8.77 16.90
C VAL A 262 6.20 -7.53 16.14
N PHE A 263 6.89 -6.65 16.84
CA PHE A 263 7.48 -5.43 16.30
C PHE A 263 8.94 -5.64 15.93
N ILE A 264 9.41 -4.84 14.98
CA ILE A 264 10.75 -4.99 14.39
C ILE A 264 11.91 -4.70 15.36
N HIS A 265 11.58 -4.21 16.55
CA HIS A 265 12.51 -3.81 17.60
C HIS A 265 12.11 -4.35 18.97
N ASP A 266 11.21 -5.36 19.01
CA ASP A 266 10.92 -6.08 20.24
C ASP A 266 12.19 -6.80 20.73
N SER A 267 12.33 -6.87 22.05
CA SER A 267 13.45 -7.59 22.67
C SER A 267 13.31 -9.10 22.46
N GLU A 268 14.41 -9.86 22.65
CA GLU A 268 14.33 -11.33 22.58
C GLU A 268 13.31 -11.91 23.57
N ASP A 269 13.21 -11.32 24.76
CA ASP A 269 12.27 -11.76 25.79
C ASP A 269 10.83 -11.43 25.41
N ASP A 270 10.58 -10.27 24.79
CA ASP A 270 9.25 -9.92 24.26
C ASP A 270 8.81 -10.83 23.12
N ILE A 271 9.76 -11.30 22.29
CA ILE A 271 9.48 -12.24 21.19
C ILE A 271 9.20 -13.66 21.72
N ARG A 272 9.90 -14.08 22.80
CA ARG A 272 9.72 -15.41 23.41
C ARG A 272 8.43 -15.54 24.21
N ARG A 273 7.95 -14.45 24.79
CA ARG A 273 6.73 -14.37 25.60
C ARG A 273 5.48 -14.62 24.77
#